data_AF-A0A0R3QIE6-F1
#
_entry.id   AF-A0A0R3QIE6-F1
#
_cell.length_a   1.000
_cell.length_b   1.000
_cell.length_c   1.000
_cell.angle_alpha   90.00
_cell.angle_beta   90.00
_cell.angle_gamma   90.00
#
_symmetry.space_group_name_H-M   'P 1'
#
loop_
_entity.id
_entity.type
_entity.pdbx_description
1 polymer ?
#
loop_
_entity_poly.entity_id
_entity_poly.type
_entity_poly.pdbx_seq_one_letter_code
_entity_poly.pdbx_strand_id
1 'polypeptide(L)'
;MPFRVLTLTATTENIANCLREIIPRLDENREDDHDRRMKKADRSDSEMKVLVHESHAGAVIGRGGSRIKELREKTGAQLKVFSRCAPQSTERIVLLNGEVEKIIDCINIIIDVLKEVMY
;
A
#
# COMPACT_ATOMS: atom_id res chain seq x y z
N MET A 1 3.74 1.83 20.90
CA MET A 1 4.02 0.48 20.35
C MET A 1 5.02 0.64 19.21
N PRO A 2 6.08 -0.19 19.10
CA PRO A 2 6.97 -0.13 17.95
C PRO A 2 6.24 -0.62 16.70
N PHE A 3 6.37 0.09 15.58
CA PHE A 3 5.94 -0.41 14.28
C PHE A 3 6.83 -1.58 13.89
N ARG A 4 6.24 -2.70 13.45
CA ARG A 4 6.98 -3.84 12.89
C ARG A 4 6.95 -3.74 11.37
N VAL A 5 8.11 -3.89 10.74
CA VAL A 5 8.24 -3.95 9.29
C VAL A 5 8.30 -5.42 8.89
N LEU A 6 7.43 -5.81 7.95
CA LEU A 6 7.49 -7.11 7.29
C LEU A 6 8.22 -6.94 5.96
N THR A 7 9.27 -7.74 5.75
CA THR A 7 9.99 -7.80 4.46
C THR A 7 9.61 -9.08 3.75
N LEU A 8 9.10 -8.97 2.52
CA LEU A 8 8.79 -10.10 1.65
C LEU A 8 9.77 -10.12 0.47
N THR A 9 10.46 -11.24 0.27
CA THR A 9 11.40 -11.44 -0.84
C THR A 9 10.98 -12.65 -1.65
N ALA A 10 10.37 -12.43 -2.81
CA ALA A 10 9.93 -13.48 -3.73
C ALA A 10 9.70 -12.89 -5.14
N THR A 11 9.19 -13.71 -6.06
CA THR A 11 8.68 -13.23 -7.36
C THR A 11 7.46 -12.33 -7.16
N THR A 12 7.14 -11.46 -8.13
CA THR A 12 5.95 -10.58 -8.07
C THR A 12 4.66 -11.37 -7.83
N GLU A 13 4.51 -12.51 -8.51
CA GLU A 13 3.37 -13.42 -8.31
C GLU A 13 3.28 -13.96 -6.88
N ASN A 14 4.41 -14.42 -6.31
CA ASN A 14 4.44 -14.93 -4.95
C ASN A 14 4.22 -13.83 -3.91
N ILE A 15 4.70 -12.61 -4.16
CA ILE A 15 4.39 -11.46 -3.29
C ILE A 15 2.88 -11.22 -3.27
N ALA A 16 2.22 -11.18 -4.43
CA ALA A 16 0.76 -11.01 -4.49
C ALA A 16 0.03 -12.13 -3.74
N ASN A 17 0.45 -13.39 -3.91
CA ASN A 17 -0.10 -14.54 -3.18
C ASN A 17 0.07 -14.40 -1.66
N CYS A 18 1.25 -14.00 -1.19
CA CYS A 18 1.48 -13.73 0.23
C CYS A 18 0.56 -12.62 0.75
N LEU A 19 0.37 -11.54 -0.01
CA LEU A 19 -0.46 -10.42 0.42
C LEU A 19 -1.95 -10.79 0.51
N ARG A 20 -2.48 -11.63 -0.40
CA ARG A 20 -3.86 -12.15 -0.30
C ARG A 20 -4.11 -12.90 1.00
N GLU A 21 -3.11 -13.63 1.49
CA GLU A 21 -3.22 -14.39 2.75
C GLU A 21 -2.97 -13.54 3.99
N ILE A 22 -2.05 -12.56 3.91
CA ILE A 22 -1.62 -11.78 5.07
C ILE A 22 -2.60 -10.65 5.38
N ILE A 23 -3.06 -9.91 4.37
CA ILE A 23 -3.90 -8.71 4.59
C ILE A 23 -5.17 -9.03 5.39
N PRO A 24 -5.98 -10.06 5.04
CA PRO A 24 -7.19 -10.37 5.81
C PRO A 24 -6.89 -10.72 7.28
N ARG A 25 -5.81 -11.49 7.53
CA ARG A 25 -5.40 -11.89 8.89
C ARG A 25 -4.92 -10.70 9.73
N LEU A 26 -4.41 -9.64 9.11
CA LEU A 26 -4.03 -8.42 9.83
C LEU A 26 -5.25 -7.62 10.30
N ASP A 27 -6.37 -7.69 9.57
CA ASP A 27 -7.61 -6.99 9.93
C ASP A 27 -8.45 -7.76 10.95
N GLU A 28 -8.44 -9.09 10.93
CA GLU A 28 -9.08 -9.94 11.96
C GLU A 28 -8.59 -9.64 13.38
N ASN A 29 -7.32 -9.23 13.52
CA ASN A 29 -6.73 -8.84 14.81
C ASN A 29 -7.11 -7.42 15.27
N ARG A 30 -7.85 -6.64 14.45
CA ARG A 30 -8.25 -5.25 14.77
C ARG A 30 -9.67 -5.15 15.33
N GLU A 31 -10.45 -6.23 15.33
CA GLU A 31 -11.86 -6.21 15.72
C GLU A 31 -12.11 -6.05 17.25
N ASP A 32 -11.06 -6.04 18.08
CA ASP A 32 -11.16 -5.92 19.55
C ASP A 32 -11.17 -4.47 20.09
N ASP A 33 -10.88 -3.45 19.25
CA ASP A 33 -10.88 -2.04 19.70
C ASP A 33 -12.25 -1.36 19.45
N HIS A 34 -12.95 -1.11 20.56
CA HIS A 34 -14.18 -0.33 20.71
C HIS A 34 -14.40 0.84 19.70
N ASP A 35 -15.22 0.66 18.65
CA ASP A 35 -16.33 1.59 18.34
C ASP A 35 -17.33 1.00 17.30
N ARG A 36 -18.57 0.76 17.74
CA ARG A 36 -19.55 -0.08 17.05
C ARG A 36 -20.70 0.71 16.41
N ARG A 37 -20.50 1.98 16.02
CA ARG A 37 -21.68 2.84 15.74
C ARG A 37 -21.67 3.73 14.50
N MET A 38 -21.09 3.33 13.35
CA MET A 38 -21.59 3.84 12.04
C MET A 38 -21.12 3.21 10.71
N LYS A 39 -20.47 2.04 10.63
CA LYS A 39 -20.01 1.47 9.34
C LYS A 39 -20.58 0.08 9.04
N LYS A 40 -21.89 0.00 8.79
CA LYS A 40 -22.56 -1.24 8.38
C LYS A 40 -22.77 -1.36 6.85
N ALA A 41 -21.99 -0.64 6.05
CA ALA A 41 -22.07 -0.67 4.58
C ALA A 41 -20.73 -0.86 3.84
N ASP A 42 -19.59 -0.99 4.54
CA ASP A 42 -18.27 -0.98 3.88
C ASP A 42 -17.28 -1.95 4.54
N ARG A 43 -17.68 -3.22 4.63
CA ARG A 43 -17.08 -4.24 5.53
C ARG A 43 -15.94 -5.07 4.92
N SER A 44 -15.22 -4.55 3.93
CA SER A 44 -14.15 -5.28 3.24
C SER A 44 -12.92 -4.45 2.87
N ASP A 45 -12.85 -3.20 3.32
CA ASP A 45 -11.70 -2.34 3.05
C ASP A 45 -10.59 -2.56 4.07
N SER A 46 -9.41 -2.89 3.56
CA SER A 46 -8.19 -3.06 4.33
C SER A 46 -7.32 -1.80 4.25
N GLU A 47 -6.36 -1.66 5.17
CA GLU A 47 -5.33 -0.62 5.12
C GLU A 47 -3.93 -1.25 5.11
N MET A 48 -3.12 -0.89 4.12
CA MET A 48 -1.73 -1.31 4.00
C MET A 48 -0.78 -0.11 3.86
N LYS A 49 0.39 -0.20 4.51
CA LYS A 49 1.48 0.78 4.39
C LYS A 49 2.68 0.11 3.74
N VAL A 50 3.14 0.69 2.64
CA VAL A 50 4.32 0.24 1.90
C VAL A 50 5.42 1.28 2.06
N LEU A 51 6.66 0.81 2.23
CA LEU A 51 7.85 1.66 2.29
C LEU A 51 8.49 1.73 0.91
N VAL A 52 8.79 2.95 0.45
CA VAL A 52 9.43 3.20 -0.84
C VAL A 52 10.53 4.23 -0.66
N HIS A 53 11.75 3.93 -1.13
CA HIS A 53 12.88 4.82 -1.01
C HIS A 53 12.58 6.20 -1.60
N GLU A 54 13.06 7.26 -0.96
CA GLU A 54 12.83 8.67 -1.33
C GLU A 54 13.09 8.92 -2.83
N SER A 55 14.17 8.35 -3.38
CA SER A 55 14.53 8.50 -4.80
C SER A 55 13.51 7.90 -5.76
N HIS A 56 12.75 6.89 -5.34
CA HIS A 56 11.79 6.19 -6.20
C HIS A 56 10.37 6.73 -6.03
N ALA A 57 10.06 7.36 -4.89
CA ALA A 57 8.73 7.90 -4.63
C ALA A 57 8.30 8.94 -5.68
N GLY A 58 9.24 9.69 -6.26
CA GLY A 58 8.97 10.62 -7.35
C GLY A 58 8.38 9.95 -8.60
N ALA A 59 8.82 8.73 -8.93
CA ALA A 59 8.31 7.97 -10.07
C ALA A 59 6.89 7.44 -9.81
N VAL A 60 6.60 7.00 -8.59
CA VAL A 60 5.24 6.62 -8.16
C VAL A 60 4.28 7.82 -8.24
N ILE A 61 4.75 9.01 -7.86
CA ILE A 61 3.94 10.24 -7.92
C ILE A 61 3.72 10.70 -9.38
N GLY A 62 4.78 10.71 -10.19
CA GLY A 62 4.78 11.24 -11.55
C GLY A 62 4.78 12.77 -11.60
N ARG A 63 5.09 13.34 -12.77
CA ARG A 63 5.12 14.80 -12.97
C ARG A 63 3.74 15.41 -12.73
N GLY A 64 3.66 16.39 -11.84
CA GLY A 64 2.38 17.03 -11.47
C GLY A 64 1.38 16.08 -10.80
N GLY A 65 1.83 14.91 -10.30
CA GLY A 65 0.94 13.90 -9.74
C GLY A 65 0.14 13.10 -10.78
N SER A 66 0.59 13.07 -12.04
CA SER A 66 -0.13 12.36 -13.10
C SER A 66 -0.21 10.85 -12.86
N ARG A 67 0.91 10.20 -12.50
CA ARG A 67 0.97 8.75 -12.33
C ARG A 67 0.19 8.29 -11.10
N ILE A 68 0.30 9.01 -9.99
CA ILE A 68 -0.47 8.69 -8.77
C ILE A 68 -1.98 8.84 -8.99
N LYS A 69 -2.40 9.78 -9.84
CA LYS A 69 -3.82 9.94 -10.23
C LYS A 69 -4.28 8.76 -11.08
N GLU A 70 -3.49 8.39 -12.09
CA GLU A 70 -3.76 7.23 -12.95
C GLU A 70 -3.81 5.92 -12.14
N LEU A 71 -2.91 5.73 -11.19
CA LEU A 71 -2.91 4.56 -10.29
C LEU A 71 -4.23 4.42 -9.53
N ARG A 72 -4.72 5.53 -8.94
CA ARG A 72 -6.01 5.54 -8.23
C ARG A 72 -7.19 5.24 -9.16
N GLU A 73 -7.18 5.79 -10.36
CA GLU A 73 -8.23 5.56 -11.37
C GLU A 73 -8.25 4.10 -11.86
N LYS A 74 -7.08 3.52 -12.09
CA LYS A 74 -6.95 2.14 -12.60
C LYS A 74 -7.29 1.08 -11.55
N THR A 75 -6.84 1.26 -10.31
CA THR A 75 -7.00 0.24 -9.26
C THR A 75 -8.29 0.43 -8.46
N GLY A 76 -8.86 1.65 -8.46
CA GLY A 76 -9.93 2.02 -7.56
C GLY A 76 -9.53 2.06 -6.09
N ALA A 77 -8.24 1.89 -5.77
CA ALA A 77 -7.71 1.99 -4.41
C ALA A 77 -7.49 3.45 -4.02
N GLN A 78 -7.72 3.76 -2.75
CA GLN A 78 -7.30 5.03 -2.18
C GLN A 78 -5.81 4.95 -1.91
N LEU A 79 -5.02 5.83 -2.55
CA LEU A 79 -3.57 5.84 -2.41
C LEU A 79 -3.08 7.21 -1.95
N LYS A 80 -2.19 7.24 -0.96
CA LYS A 80 -1.54 8.47 -0.46
C LYS A 80 -0.06 8.24 -0.22
N VAL A 81 0.78 9.06 -0.86
CA VAL A 81 2.23 9.10 -0.61
C VAL A 81 2.50 10.22 0.38
N PHE A 82 3.13 9.92 1.51
CA PHE A 82 3.54 10.94 2.47
C PHE A 82 4.70 11.76 1.92
N SER A 83 4.66 13.08 2.11
CA SER A 83 5.66 14.00 1.54
C SER A 83 7.02 13.96 2.23
N ARG A 84 7.07 13.44 3.47
CA ARG A 84 8.29 13.29 4.26
C ARG A 84 8.61 11.81 4.42
N CYS A 85 9.90 11.50 4.52
CA CYS A 85 10.35 10.17 4.92
C CYS A 85 9.80 9.80 6.31
N ALA A 86 9.72 8.50 6.57
CA ALA A 86 9.51 7.99 7.91
C ALA A 86 10.62 8.47 8.86
N PRO A 87 10.34 8.65 10.17
CA PRO A 87 11.34 9.10 11.13
C PRO A 87 12.62 8.26 11.07
N GLN A 88 13.77 8.92 10.99
CA GLN A 88 15.09 8.26 10.94
C GLN A 88 15.26 7.28 9.78
N SER A 89 14.56 7.50 8.66
CA SER A 89 14.59 6.63 7.49
C SER A 89 14.70 7.44 6.19
N THR A 90 15.16 6.79 5.13
CA THR A 90 15.15 7.26 3.74
C THR A 90 13.92 6.79 2.98
N GLU A 91 12.99 6.12 3.66
CA GLU A 91 11.77 5.57 3.06
C GLU A 91 10.59 6.52 3.22
N ARG A 92 9.85 6.79 2.15
CA ARG A 92 8.50 7.38 2.22
C ARG A 92 7.47 6.29 2.43
N ILE A 93 6.41 6.66 3.13
CA ILE A 93 5.26 5.78 3.34
C ILE A 93 4.26 6.00 2.19
N VAL A 94 3.86 4.91 1.55
CA VAL A 94 2.71 4.84 0.64
C VAL A 94 1.59 4.13 1.37
N LEU A 95 0.51 4.84 1.63
CA LEU A 95 -0.70 4.33 2.26
C LEU A 95 -1.69 3.90 1.18
N LEU A 96 -2.20 2.68 1.31
CA LEU A 96 -3.18 2.05 0.43
C LEU A 96 -4.39 1.65 1.25
N ASN A 97 -5.58 2.03 0.80
CA ASN A 97 -6.85 1.63 1.40
C ASN A 97 -7.82 1.16 0.32
N GLY A 98 -8.57 0.11 0.62
CA GLY A 98 -9.57 -0.48 -0.28
C GLY A 98 -9.65 -1.99 -0.09
N GLU A 99 -10.48 -2.63 -0.90
CA GLU A 99 -10.56 -4.09 -0.98
C GLU A 99 -9.18 -4.73 -1.26
N VAL A 100 -8.97 -5.93 -0.73
CA VAL A 100 -7.69 -6.67 -0.79
C VAL A 100 -7.13 -6.74 -2.22
N GLU A 101 -7.97 -7.08 -3.20
CA GLU A 101 -7.53 -7.17 -4.60
C GLU A 101 -7.11 -5.80 -5.16
N LYS A 102 -7.82 -4.72 -4.83
CA LYS A 102 -7.46 -3.35 -5.26
C LYS A 102 -6.12 -2.91 -4.70
N ILE A 103 -5.83 -3.27 -3.45
CA ILE A 103 -4.53 -3.01 -2.82
C ILE A 103 -3.43 -3.79 -3.56
N ILE A 104 -3.66 -5.06 -3.85
CA ILE A 104 -2.68 -5.93 -4.51
C ILE A 104 -2.40 -5.47 -5.94
N ASP A 105 -3.44 -5.14 -6.70
CA ASP A 105 -3.29 -4.57 -8.04
C ASP A 105 -2.46 -3.29 -8.00
N CYS A 106 -2.71 -2.43 -7.02
CA CYS A 106 -1.94 -1.22 -6.84
C CYS A 106 -0.47 -1.50 -6.50
N ILE A 107 -0.20 -2.50 -5.66
CA ILE A 107 1.17 -2.92 -5.31
C ILE A 107 1.89 -3.48 -6.55
N ASN A 108 1.23 -4.29 -7.37
CA ASN A 108 1.81 -4.83 -8.60
C ASN A 108 2.23 -3.70 -9.55
N ILE A 109 1.37 -2.71 -9.78
CA ILE A 109 1.73 -1.58 -10.64
C ILE A 109 2.88 -0.77 -10.02
N ILE A 110 2.88 -0.54 -8.70
CA ILE A 110 4.01 0.12 -8.03
C ILE A 110 5.30 -0.66 -8.24
N ILE A 111 5.29 -1.99 -8.06
CA ILE A 111 6.46 -2.85 -8.31
C ILE A 111 6.98 -2.67 -9.74
N ASP A 112 6.09 -2.62 -10.73
CA ASP A 112 6.48 -2.45 -12.12
C ASP A 112 7.04 -1.04 -12.39
N VAL A 113 6.46 0.02 -11.80
CA VAL A 113 7.05 1.38 -11.83
C VAL A 113 8.47 1.37 -11.23
N LEU A 114 8.66 0.68 -10.11
CA LEU A 114 9.97 0.63 -9.45
C LEU A 114 10.98 -0.14 -10.29
N LYS A 115 10.58 -1.23 -10.97
CA LYS A 115 11.44 -1.93 -11.93
C LYS A 115 11.87 -1.00 -13.07
N GLU A 116 10.96 -0.22 -13.65
CA GLU A 116 11.27 0.73 -14.74
C GLU A 116 12.35 1.76 -14.35
N VAL A 117 12.46 2.14 -13.08
CA VAL A 117 13.41 3.14 -12.59
C VAL A 117 14.77 2.54 -12.22
N MET A 118 14.82 1.24 -11.94
CA MET A 118 16.04 0.54 -11.57
C MET A 118 16.84 0.01 -12.78
N TYR A 119 16.27 0.08 -13.99
CA TYR A 119 16.93 -0.17 -15.27
C TYR A 119 17.25 1.14 -15.98
#